data_AF-A0AAX0Z012-F1
#
_entry.id   AF-A0AAX0Z012-F1
#
_cell.length_a   1.000
_cell.length_b   1.000
_cell.length_c   1.000
_cell.angle_alpha   90.00
_cell.angle_beta   90.00
_cell.angle_gamma   90.00
#
_symmetry.space_group_name_H-M   'P 1'
#
loop_
_entity.id
_entity.type
_entity.pdbx_description
1 polymer ?
#
loop_
_entity_poly.entity_id
_entity_poly.type
_entity_poly.pdbx_seq_one_letter_code
_entity_poly.pdbx_strand_id
1 'polypeptide(L)'
;LAAHNCVTLRLPTHGGLMPWDFGKDGNELSVRVSGQWIFNSMGMTRAAALAGSGLAWLPEDQVQPMLDDGRLLSVLDDWCPHFDGYYAYYPSRRHVTVAMRTVLDALREPMR
;
A
#
# COMPACT_ATOMS: atom_id res chain seq x y z
N LEU A 1 7.22 9.21 13.62
CA LEU A 1 7.00 9.69 12.23
C LEU A 1 7.50 11.11 12.00
N ALA A 2 7.09 12.12 12.78
CA ALA A 2 7.50 13.52 12.56
C ALA A 2 9.01 13.79 12.56
N ALA A 3 9.81 12.95 13.23
CA ALA A 3 11.27 13.05 13.29
C ALA A 3 12.00 12.15 12.27
N HIS A 4 11.29 11.47 11.36
CA HIS A 4 11.91 10.56 10.38
C HIS A 4 11.75 11.11 8.96
N ASN A 5 12.77 10.89 8.14
CA ASN A 5 12.65 11.13 6.70
C ASN A 5 11.68 10.08 6.11
N CYS A 6 10.53 10.52 5.62
CA CYS A 6 9.53 9.62 5.05
C CYS A 6 9.54 9.73 3.52
N VAL A 7 9.56 8.60 2.84
CA VAL A 7 9.40 8.52 1.38
C VAL A 7 7.91 8.56 1.08
N THR A 8 7.48 9.62 0.38
CA THR A 8 6.05 9.85 0.12
C THR A 8 5.67 9.42 -1.29
N LEU A 9 4.42 8.96 -1.43
CA LEU A 9 3.84 8.60 -2.71
C LEU A 9 2.82 9.66 -3.12
N ARG A 10 2.97 10.23 -4.32
CA ARG A 10 2.00 11.09 -4.97
C ARG A 10 1.01 10.23 -5.74
N LEU A 11 -0.27 10.37 -5.42
CA LEU A 11 -1.34 9.66 -6.09
C LEU A 11 -1.56 10.21 -7.51
N PRO A 12 -1.71 9.34 -8.53
CA PRO A 12 -1.76 9.76 -9.93
C PRO A 12 -3.04 10.53 -10.29
N THR A 13 -4.15 10.25 -9.62
CA THR A 13 -5.48 10.72 -10.06
C THR A 13 -5.80 12.14 -9.61
N HIS A 14 -5.37 12.54 -8.41
CA HIS A 14 -5.67 13.86 -7.83
C HIS A 14 -4.42 14.61 -7.36
N GLY A 15 -3.22 14.07 -7.61
CA GLY A 15 -1.94 14.70 -7.29
C GLY A 15 -1.64 14.87 -5.80
N GLY A 16 -2.54 14.48 -4.90
CA GLY A 16 -2.31 14.51 -3.46
C GLY A 16 -1.23 13.53 -3.03
N LEU A 17 -0.54 13.84 -1.93
CA LEU A 17 0.32 12.87 -1.26
C LEU A 17 -0.57 11.87 -0.53
N MET A 18 -0.27 10.59 -0.72
CA MET A 18 -0.92 9.49 -0.02
C MET A 18 -0.68 9.67 1.48
N PRO A 19 -1.73 9.85 2.30
CA PRO A 19 -1.57 9.79 3.75
C PRO A 19 -1.21 8.36 4.17
N TRP A 20 -0.55 8.23 5.30
CA TRP A 20 -0.27 6.93 5.89
C TRP A 20 -1.38 6.62 6.88
N ASP A 21 -2.17 5.60 6.56
CA ASP A 21 -3.29 5.18 7.38
C ASP A 21 -2.84 4.06 8.32
N PHE A 22 -3.17 4.21 9.59
CA PHE A 22 -2.84 3.32 10.68
C PHE A 22 -4.11 2.96 11.46
N GLY A 23 -4.13 1.78 12.07
CA GLY A 23 -5.23 1.32 12.90
C GLY A 23 -4.76 0.43 14.05
N LYS A 24 -5.27 0.67 15.25
CA LYS A 24 -5.00 -0.17 16.43
C LYS A 24 -6.17 -0.14 17.41
N ASP A 25 -6.66 -1.32 17.81
CA ASP A 25 -7.71 -1.47 18.83
C ASP A 25 -8.96 -0.59 18.58
N GLY A 26 -9.40 -0.51 17.32
CA GLY A 26 -10.54 0.32 16.90
C GLY A 26 -10.25 1.81 16.74
N ASN A 27 -9.00 2.25 16.97
CA ASN A 27 -8.56 3.62 16.68
C ASN A 27 -7.94 3.68 15.30
N GLU A 28 -8.46 4.57 14.45
CA GLU A 28 -7.89 4.87 13.13
C GLU A 28 -7.13 6.19 13.16
N LEU A 29 -6.00 6.25 12.48
CA LEU A 29 -5.15 7.42 12.40
C LEU A 29 -4.61 7.60 10.98
N SER A 30 -4.96 8.72 10.35
CA SER A 30 -4.41 9.11 9.05
C SER A 30 -3.36 10.20 9.23
N VAL A 31 -2.11 9.92 8.87
CA VAL A 31 -0.97 10.79 9.09
C VAL A 31 -0.44 11.35 7.77
N ARG A 32 -0.35 12.68 7.67
CA ARG A 32 0.43 13.32 6.61
C ARG A 32 1.88 13.43 7.06
N VAL A 33 2.74 12.65 6.42
CA VAL A 33 4.18 12.67 6.67
C VAL A 33 4.90 13.62 5.72
N SER A 34 6.13 13.98 6.08
CA SER A 34 7.03 14.78 5.26
C SER A 34 8.38 14.08 5.08
N GLY A 35 9.07 14.41 4.00
CA GLY A 35 10.42 13.91 3.74
C GLY A 35 10.95 14.41 2.40
N GLN A 36 12.21 14.07 2.13
CA GLN A 36 12.96 14.58 0.98
C GLN A 36 12.46 14.00 -0.35
N TRP A 37 11.94 12.77 -0.33
CA TRP A 37 11.63 12.03 -1.54
C TRP A 37 10.12 11.89 -1.74
N ILE A 38 9.67 12.25 -2.94
CA ILE A 38 8.30 12.09 -3.40
C ILE A 38 8.32 11.37 -4.74
N PHE A 39 7.70 10.19 -4.82
CA PHE A 39 7.58 9.41 -6.05
C PHE A 39 6.12 9.28 -6.46
N ASN A 40 5.85 8.84 -7.68
CA ASN A 40 4.51 8.50 -8.18
C ASN A 40 4.36 7.00 -8.46
N SER A 41 5.28 6.17 -7.96
CA SER A 41 5.28 4.72 -8.12
C SER A 41 5.74 4.05 -6.83
N MET A 42 4.99 3.04 -6.37
CA MET A 42 5.35 2.23 -5.21
C MET A 42 6.71 1.52 -5.41
N GLY A 43 7.04 1.13 -6.64
CA GLY A 43 8.32 0.49 -6.95
C GLY A 43 9.52 1.40 -6.65
N MET A 44 9.40 2.70 -6.94
CA MET A 44 10.44 3.69 -6.62
C MET A 44 10.47 3.99 -5.12
N THR A 45 9.32 4.08 -4.46
CA THR A 45 9.22 4.22 -3.01
C THR A 45 9.95 3.07 -2.29
N ARG A 46 9.74 1.83 -2.74
CA ARG A 46 10.45 0.63 -2.26
C ARG A 46 11.95 0.69 -2.51
N ALA A 47 12.37 1.06 -3.71
CA ALA A 47 13.80 1.19 -4.05
C ALA A 47 14.50 2.24 -3.16
N ALA A 48 13.83 3.35 -2.86
CA ALA A 48 14.37 4.38 -1.95
C ALA A 48 14.49 3.87 -0.52
N ALA A 49 13.51 3.10 -0.02
CA ALA A 49 13.59 2.47 1.30
C ALA A 49 14.78 1.49 1.39
N LEU A 50 14.95 0.63 0.37
CA LEU A 50 16.09 -0.30 0.26
C LEU A 50 17.44 0.43 0.19
N ALA A 51 17.47 1.62 -0.38
CA ALA A 51 18.65 2.48 -0.42
C ALA A 51 18.91 3.25 0.89
N GLY A 52 18.11 3.00 1.94
CA GLY A 52 18.26 3.67 3.24
C GLY A 52 17.78 5.12 3.25
N SER A 53 16.94 5.52 2.29
CA SER A 53 16.50 6.92 2.15
C SER A 53 15.46 7.36 3.19
N GLY A 54 14.90 6.43 3.97
CA GLY A 54 13.91 6.74 5.00
C GLY A 54 12.87 5.64 5.19
N LEU A 55 11.80 5.99 5.92
CA LEU A 55 10.63 5.13 6.10
C LEU A 55 9.72 5.18 4.88
N ALA A 56 9.11 4.06 4.53
CA ALA A 56 8.12 3.97 3.46
C ALA A 56 6.88 3.23 3.95
N TRP A 57 5.73 3.61 3.42
CA TRP A 57 4.45 2.91 3.62
C TRP A 57 4.11 2.14 2.36
N LEU A 58 4.14 0.82 2.45
CA LEU A 58 4.07 -0.10 1.32
C LEU A 58 3.22 -1.33 1.69
N PRO A 59 2.49 -1.92 0.74
CA PRO A 59 1.84 -3.22 0.94
C PRO A 59 2.86 -4.32 1.28
N GLU A 60 2.53 -5.16 2.26
CA GLU A 60 3.42 -6.22 2.76
C GLU A 60 3.81 -7.23 1.68
N ASP A 61 2.87 -7.63 0.83
CA ASP A 61 3.09 -8.53 -0.32
C ASP A 61 4.16 -8.02 -1.29
N GLN A 62 4.35 -6.69 -1.38
CA GLN A 62 5.33 -6.06 -2.24
C GLN A 62 6.74 -6.01 -1.64
N VAL A 63 6.89 -6.31 -0.35
CA VAL A 63 8.16 -6.21 0.39
C VAL A 63 8.52 -7.48 1.15
N GLN A 64 7.64 -8.49 1.23
CA GLN A 64 7.87 -9.74 1.97
C GLN A 64 9.26 -10.35 1.72
N PRO A 65 9.74 -10.52 0.48
CA PRO A 65 11.07 -11.12 0.26
C PRO A 65 12.22 -10.29 0.84
N MET A 66 12.04 -8.98 1.00
CA MET A 66 13.03 -8.05 1.56
C MET A 66 12.95 -7.97 3.09
N LEU A 67 11.78 -8.29 3.66
CA LEU A 67 11.62 -8.48 5.10
C LEU A 67 12.26 -9.80 5.53
N ASP A 68 11.99 -10.87 4.79
CA ASP A 68 12.51 -12.22 5.06
C ASP A 68 14.04 -12.28 5.05
N ASP A 69 14.69 -11.52 4.16
CA ASP A 69 16.16 -11.44 4.06
C ASP A 69 16.79 -10.31 4.88
N GLY A 70 15.99 -9.54 5.61
CA GLY A 70 16.43 -8.47 6.51
C GLY A 70 16.93 -7.20 5.81
N ARG A 71 16.75 -7.05 4.50
CA ARG A 71 17.06 -5.79 3.78
C ARG A 71 16.11 -4.65 4.14
N LEU A 72 14.89 -4.99 4.55
CA LEU A 72 13.93 -4.07 5.15
C LEU A 72 13.56 -4.57 6.54
N LEU A 73 13.19 -3.62 7.40
CA LEU A 73 12.66 -3.90 8.72
C LEU A 73 11.27 -3.27 8.79
N SER A 74 10.29 -4.06 9.21
CA SER A 74 8.97 -3.53 9.51
C SER A 74 9.00 -2.78 10.84
N VAL A 75 8.22 -1.71 10.91
CA VAL A 75 8.08 -0.87 12.10
C VAL A 75 6.62 -0.49 12.25
N LEU A 76 6.17 -0.28 13.48
CA LEU A 76 4.78 0.02 13.79
C LEU A 76 3.80 -1.10 13.39
N ASP A 77 4.23 -2.37 13.41
CA ASP A 77 3.39 -3.53 13.05
C ASP A 77 2.06 -3.54 13.81
N ASP A 78 2.11 -3.22 15.10
CA ASP A 78 0.96 -3.05 15.99
C ASP A 78 -0.11 -2.05 15.49
N TRP A 79 0.26 -1.14 14.60
CA TRP A 79 -0.57 -0.08 14.06
C TRP A 79 -0.97 -0.32 12.59
N CYS A 80 -0.60 -1.48 12.03
CA CYS A 80 -0.91 -1.87 10.66
C CYS A 80 -1.92 -3.02 10.72
N PRO A 81 -3.24 -2.74 10.77
CA PRO A 81 -4.25 -3.78 10.81
C PRO A 81 -4.27 -4.54 9.47
N HIS A 82 -4.85 -5.74 9.49
CA HIS A 82 -4.98 -6.55 8.30
C HIS A 82 -5.72 -5.81 7.18
N PHE A 83 -5.17 -5.86 5.98
CA PHE A 83 -5.81 -5.32 4.78
C PHE A 83 -6.86 -6.31 4.27
N ASP A 84 -8.14 -5.90 4.25
CA ASP A 84 -9.27 -6.74 3.78
C ASP A 84 -9.18 -7.19 2.31
N GLY A 85 -8.16 -6.71 1.58
CA GLY A 85 -7.89 -7.08 0.20
C GLY A 85 -8.44 -6.09 -0.81
N TYR A 86 -8.20 -6.41 -2.09
CA TYR A 86 -8.61 -5.57 -3.20
C TYR A 86 -10.08 -5.81 -3.58
N TYR A 87 -10.74 -4.73 -4.00
CA TYR A 87 -12.11 -4.76 -4.49
C TYR A 87 -12.14 -4.55 -6.00
N ALA A 88 -12.89 -5.40 -6.72
CA ALA A 88 -13.15 -5.20 -8.15
C ALA A 88 -14.28 -4.17 -8.34
N TYR A 89 -13.93 -2.99 -8.86
CA TYR A 89 -14.89 -1.94 -9.21
C TYR A 89 -15.30 -2.04 -10.68
N TYR A 90 -16.61 -2.03 -10.95
CA TYR A 90 -17.17 -1.95 -12.30
C TYR A 90 -18.52 -1.21 -12.27
N PRO A 91 -18.84 -0.40 -13.31
CA PRO A 91 -19.87 0.63 -13.21
C PRO A 91 -21.32 0.13 -13.15
N SER A 92 -21.60 -1.12 -13.53
CA SER A 92 -22.97 -1.67 -13.47
C SER A 92 -23.01 -3.15 -13.15
N ARG A 93 -23.89 -3.51 -12.20
CA ARG A 93 -24.21 -4.90 -11.83
C ARG A 93 -25.40 -5.48 -12.58
N ARG A 94 -26.15 -4.67 -13.35
CA ARG A 94 -27.41 -5.11 -14.01
C ARG A 94 -27.20 -6.06 -15.19
N HIS A 95 -26.11 -5.90 -15.93
CA HIS A 95 -25.83 -6.67 -17.16
C HIS A 95 -24.40 -7.19 -17.18
N VAL A 96 -24.00 -7.94 -16.15
CA VAL A 96 -22.67 -8.57 -16.13
C VAL A 96 -22.65 -9.70 -17.16
N THR A 97 -21.79 -9.56 -18.17
CA THR A 97 -21.62 -10.56 -19.22
C THR A 97 -21.05 -11.87 -18.65
N VAL A 98 -21.15 -12.96 -19.40
CA VAL A 98 -20.51 -14.23 -19.01
C VAL A 98 -18.99 -14.05 -18.89
N ALA A 99 -18.37 -13.39 -19.86
CA ALA A 99 -16.94 -13.09 -19.83
C ALA A 99 -16.52 -12.32 -18.57
N MET A 100 -17.28 -11.28 -18.19
CA MET A 100 -16.97 -10.52 -16.97
C MET A 100 -17.14 -11.36 -15.70
N ARG A 101 -18.15 -12.24 -15.64
CA ARG A 101 -18.31 -13.20 -14.52
C ARG A 101 -17.11 -14.13 -14.41
N THR A 102 -16.69 -14.73 -15.53
CA THR A 102 -15.50 -15.60 -15.56
C THR A 102 -14.26 -14.89 -15.05
N VAL A 103 -14.05 -13.62 -15.43
CA VAL A 103 -12.93 -12.81 -14.92
C VAL A 103 -13.08 -12.53 -13.42
N LEU A 104 -14.26 -12.12 -12.96
CA LEU A 104 -14.49 -11.86 -11.53
C LEU A 104 -14.30 -13.10 -10.67
N ASP A 105 -14.70 -14.27 -11.16
CA ASP A 105 -14.52 -15.54 -10.46
C ASP A 105 -13.04 -15.91 -10.40
N ALA A 106 -12.29 -15.73 -11.48
CA ALA A 106 -10.84 -15.93 -11.49
C ALA A 106 -10.10 -14.96 -10.54
N LEU A 107 -10.56 -13.71 -10.43
CA LEU A 107 -9.98 -12.70 -9.52
C LEU A 107 -10.34 -12.91 -8.03
N ARG A 108 -11.36 -13.73 -7.73
CA ARG A 108 -11.75 -14.09 -6.36
C ARG A 108 -10.93 -15.24 -5.79
N GLU A 109 -10.28 -16.03 -6.65
CA GLU A 109 -9.40 -17.08 -6.17
C GLU A 109 -8.17 -16.44 -5.48
N PRO A 110 -7.67 -17.04 -4.38
CA PRO A 110 -6.45 -16.55 -3.75
C PRO A 110 -5.34 -16.55 -4.79
N MET A 111 -4.69 -15.39 -4.96
CA MET A 111 -3.52 -15.26 -5.82
C MET A 111 -2.45 -16.22 -5.27
N ARG A 112 -2.17 -17.31 -5.99
CA ARG A 112 -1.16 -18.30 -5.62
C ARG A 112 0.25 -17.78 -5.88
#